data_AF-A0A523RPY7-F1
#
_entry.id   AF-A0A523RPY7-F1
#
_cell.length_a   1.000
_cell.length_b   1.000
_cell.length_c   1.000
_cell.angle_alpha   90.00
_cell.angle_beta   90.00
_cell.angle_gamma   90.00
#
_symmetry.space_group_name_H-M   'P 1'
#
loop_
_entity.id
_entity.type
_entity.pdbx_description
1 polymer ?
#
loop_
_entity_poly.entity_id
_entity_poly.type
_entity_poly.pdbx_seq_one_letter_code
_entity_poly.pdbx_strand_id
1 'polypeptide(L)'
;MTKKLTEFLKRKELLIPLFLSTISFIIGLVSLHLFHFIGSDGGGDGVVYAISGMNLFSGRGFSFHGGPQLIHPPLYPILIGIFWLLTHNLEFSGQMVSIIATALLVIPLYYLAKNMYGRRIGFLTAVFAIVCPPLVFASTEVRCESLYALLMVGSISLGWKALHSKNLLWALLTGLVIGLAFLTHPIGLIFAPIFVFLFLLSKFFSSRLSSKLVLMKIAALLASFVLVSMPYWIFLHKHTGRWVLSAHASYIEFARVKSLSGDSEKDTFILFREPEHLRYTGNESSQTQEGMLRYVVSHPGRVVGTIYKNLSMVYPRIAKDAAHLKIPPSILKASLLFVFLLILIGLVRSIWKRRLTSKELYLAIMLSSAAVFLIFHIEARYFFPYLPIIILGMAKLTIDFQDWINEKFHDFNRAFRQVLGWFLPLVLFLGMSVSSTIIIVKKENLAPYEYKILGQWMRQNIENIEDKVVMLRKLGTSFYAGSKWDALYYGDYPGLLEYAKSRGVDYLVIDEYAIPRSRPQFAFLLNYEDKHPGLESVHIEEYRGRKIILYRVKGDS
;
A
#
# COMPACT_ATOMS: atom_id res chain seq x y z
N MET A 1 42.57 -0.86 -17.77
CA MET A 1 41.44 -0.70 -16.83
C MET A 1 41.53 0.69 -16.21
N THR A 2 40.77 1.62 -16.76
CA THR A 2 41.07 3.06 -16.88
C THR A 2 40.67 3.90 -15.66
N LYS A 3 41.30 5.08 -15.50
CA LYS A 3 40.97 6.21 -14.60
C LYS A 3 39.46 6.39 -14.25
N LYS A 4 38.55 6.06 -15.18
CA LYS A 4 37.09 6.02 -14.98
C LYS A 4 36.63 5.04 -13.89
N LEU A 5 37.26 3.85 -13.77
CA LEU A 5 36.96 2.89 -12.70
C LEU A 5 37.47 3.40 -11.35
N THR A 6 38.58 4.13 -11.34
CA THR A 6 39.15 4.77 -10.15
C THR A 6 38.34 6.00 -9.69
N GLU A 7 37.78 6.79 -10.62
CA GLU A 7 36.76 7.81 -10.33
C GLU A 7 35.41 7.20 -9.91
N PHE A 8 35.03 6.05 -10.48
CA PHE A 8 33.90 5.25 -10.01
C PHE A 8 34.15 4.70 -8.61
N LEU A 9 35.37 4.38 -8.22
CA LEU A 9 35.70 3.92 -6.85
C LEU A 9 35.85 5.07 -5.84
N LYS A 10 36.09 6.32 -6.29
CA LYS A 10 35.84 7.53 -5.48
C LYS A 10 34.34 7.70 -5.12
N ARG A 11 33.42 6.94 -5.73
CA ARG A 11 31.98 6.82 -5.37
C ARG A 11 31.71 6.06 -4.06
N LYS A 12 32.56 6.18 -3.02
CA LYS A 12 32.25 5.64 -1.68
C LYS A 12 30.89 6.13 -1.14
N GLU A 13 30.38 7.26 -1.65
CA GLU A 13 29.07 7.79 -1.30
C GLU A 13 27.86 7.05 -1.88
N LEU A 14 28.01 6.35 -3.01
CA LEU A 14 26.96 5.52 -3.61
C LEU A 14 26.96 4.09 -3.05
N LEU A 15 28.11 3.63 -2.54
CA LEU A 15 28.26 2.28 -1.99
C LEU A 15 27.39 2.04 -0.76
N ILE A 16 27.26 3.04 0.13
CA ILE A 16 26.45 2.90 1.35
C ILE A 16 24.97 2.64 1.05
N PRO A 17 24.24 3.52 0.32
CA PRO A 17 22.84 3.28 0.03
C PRO A 17 22.63 2.01 -0.81
N LEU A 18 23.57 1.66 -1.70
CA LEU A 18 23.47 0.43 -2.50
C LEU A 18 23.66 -0.83 -1.65
N PHE A 19 24.63 -0.83 -0.73
CA PHE A 19 24.85 -1.92 0.22
C PHE A 19 23.64 -2.11 1.14
N LEU A 20 23.12 -1.02 1.70
CA LEU A 20 21.92 -1.04 2.54
C LEU A 20 20.68 -1.49 1.75
N SER A 21 20.52 -1.04 0.50
CA SER A 21 19.48 -1.53 -0.42
C SER A 21 19.61 -3.04 -0.68
N THR A 22 20.84 -3.54 -0.83
CA THR A 22 21.11 -4.98 -1.00
C THR A 22 20.73 -5.78 0.26
N ILE A 23 21.03 -5.27 1.46
CA ILE A 23 20.58 -5.89 2.71
C ILE A 23 19.05 -5.94 2.77
N SER A 24 18.37 -4.84 2.41
CA SER A 24 16.91 -4.80 2.34
C SER A 24 16.34 -5.84 1.39
N PHE A 25 16.99 -6.03 0.23
CA PHE A 25 16.62 -7.04 -0.75
C PHE A 25 16.78 -8.45 -0.18
N ILE A 26 17.89 -8.74 0.49
CA ILE A 26 18.14 -10.03 1.14
C ILE A 26 17.09 -10.32 2.22
N ILE A 27 16.75 -9.34 3.06
CA ILE A 27 15.67 -9.50 4.06
C ILE A 27 14.33 -9.82 3.38
N GLY A 28 14.03 -9.16 2.26
CA GLY A 28 12.85 -9.46 1.45
C GLY A 28 12.86 -10.90 0.92
N LEU A 29 14.00 -11.40 0.43
CA LEU A 29 14.14 -12.80 -0.01
C LEU A 29 14.01 -13.81 1.13
N VAL A 30 14.57 -13.51 2.30
CA VAL A 30 14.38 -14.34 3.51
C VAL A 30 12.91 -14.38 3.91
N SER A 31 12.23 -13.22 3.90
CA SER A 31 10.80 -13.16 4.18
C SER A 31 9.98 -13.95 3.15
N LEU A 32 10.39 -13.94 1.88
CA LEU A 32 9.71 -14.64 0.80
C LEU A 32 9.77 -16.16 0.99
N HIS A 33 10.93 -16.67 1.42
CA HIS A 33 11.12 -18.10 1.69
C HIS A 33 10.18 -18.64 2.77
N LEU A 34 9.63 -17.77 3.62
CA LEU A 34 8.69 -18.13 4.68
C LEU A 34 7.24 -17.70 4.36
N PHE A 35 7.01 -17.00 3.25
CA PHE A 35 5.70 -16.46 2.88
C PHE A 35 5.40 -16.61 1.39
N HIS A 36 4.68 -17.68 1.07
CA HIS A 36 4.21 -18.06 -0.25
C HIS A 36 2.69 -17.85 -0.37
N PHE A 37 2.24 -16.59 -0.37
CA PHE A 37 0.85 -16.28 -0.61
C PHE A 37 0.70 -14.91 -1.28
N ILE A 38 -0.27 -14.78 -2.19
CA ILE A 38 -0.49 -13.56 -2.98
C ILE A 38 -0.83 -12.32 -2.13
N GLY A 39 -1.50 -12.47 -0.99
CA GLY A 39 -1.72 -11.34 -0.09
C GLY A 39 -2.44 -11.72 1.20
N SER A 40 -2.02 -11.14 2.32
CA SER A 40 -2.55 -11.44 3.66
C SER A 40 -4.07 -11.22 3.85
N ASP A 41 -4.74 -10.55 2.91
CA ASP A 41 -6.20 -10.31 2.91
C ASP A 41 -7.05 -11.37 2.20
N GLY A 42 -6.42 -12.47 1.79
CA GLY A 42 -7.08 -13.52 1.00
C GLY A 42 -7.07 -13.29 -0.50
N GLY A 43 -6.15 -12.45 -0.98
CA GLY A 43 -5.99 -12.16 -2.41
C GLY A 43 -6.99 -11.14 -2.92
N GLY A 44 -7.30 -10.11 -2.13
CA GLY A 44 -8.19 -9.02 -2.52
C GLY A 44 -7.66 -8.25 -3.74
N ASP A 45 -6.89 -7.18 -3.50
CA ASP A 45 -6.33 -6.38 -4.60
C ASP A 45 -5.21 -7.13 -5.34
N GLY A 46 -4.46 -8.00 -4.63
CA GLY A 46 -3.28 -8.70 -5.16
C GLY A 46 -3.58 -9.57 -6.38
N VAL A 47 -4.67 -10.33 -6.35
CA VAL A 47 -5.11 -11.17 -7.50
C VAL A 47 -5.50 -10.28 -8.68
N VAL A 48 -6.23 -9.20 -8.41
CA VAL A 48 -6.66 -8.24 -9.43
C VAL A 48 -5.46 -7.63 -10.14
N TYR A 49 -4.45 -7.18 -9.39
CA TYR A 49 -3.21 -6.64 -9.95
C TYR A 49 -2.49 -7.68 -10.83
N ALA A 50 -2.34 -8.90 -10.32
CA ALA A 50 -1.59 -9.95 -11.00
C ALA A 50 -2.25 -10.41 -12.30
N ILE A 51 -3.56 -10.69 -12.26
CA ILE A 51 -4.31 -11.11 -13.45
C ILE A 51 -4.39 -9.97 -14.48
N SER A 52 -4.59 -8.72 -14.06
CA SER A 52 -4.62 -7.58 -14.99
C SER A 52 -3.28 -7.38 -15.70
N GLY A 53 -2.17 -7.59 -14.98
CA GLY A 53 -0.82 -7.58 -15.54
C GLY A 53 -0.62 -8.68 -16.57
N MET A 54 -0.94 -9.93 -16.22
CA MET A 54 -0.88 -11.07 -17.16
C MET A 54 -1.70 -10.80 -18.42
N ASN A 55 -2.96 -10.38 -18.27
CA ASN A 55 -3.88 -10.16 -19.38
C ASN A 55 -3.36 -9.14 -20.39
N LEU A 56 -2.71 -8.08 -19.91
CA LEU A 56 -2.11 -7.07 -20.78
C LEU A 56 -1.04 -7.67 -21.69
N PHE A 57 -0.15 -8.50 -21.15
CA PHE A 57 0.95 -9.12 -21.91
C PHE A 57 0.53 -10.37 -22.69
N SER A 58 -0.60 -11.00 -22.35
CA SER A 58 -1.21 -12.10 -23.11
C SER A 58 -2.12 -11.61 -24.26
N GLY A 59 -2.18 -10.31 -24.56
CA GLY A 59 -3.00 -9.76 -25.64
C GLY A 59 -4.49 -9.60 -25.32
N ARG A 60 -4.91 -9.85 -24.07
CA ARG A 60 -6.30 -9.66 -23.59
C ARG A 60 -6.59 -8.22 -23.14
N GLY A 61 -5.63 -7.30 -23.33
CA GLY A 61 -5.70 -5.92 -22.89
C GLY A 61 -5.58 -5.76 -21.37
N PHE A 62 -5.60 -4.52 -20.89
CA PHE A 62 -5.61 -4.22 -19.45
C PHE A 62 -7.00 -4.49 -18.88
N SER A 63 -7.26 -5.76 -18.55
CA SER A 63 -8.59 -6.30 -18.26
C SER A 63 -8.60 -7.25 -17.07
N PHE A 64 -9.76 -7.37 -16.44
CA PHE A 64 -10.01 -8.29 -15.33
C PHE A 64 -11.43 -8.82 -15.46
N HIS A 65 -11.61 -10.15 -15.38
CA HIS A 65 -12.89 -10.85 -15.55
C HIS A 65 -13.73 -10.39 -16.75
N GLY A 66 -13.13 -10.37 -17.94
CA GLY A 66 -13.84 -10.08 -19.19
C GLY A 66 -14.13 -8.60 -19.46
N GLY A 67 -13.85 -7.71 -18.51
CA GLY A 67 -14.02 -6.26 -18.66
C GLY A 67 -12.71 -5.48 -18.53
N PRO A 68 -12.68 -4.19 -18.94
CA PRO A 68 -11.52 -3.32 -18.72
C PRO A 68 -11.25 -3.12 -17.22
N GLN A 69 -9.99 -3.12 -16.82
CA GLN A 69 -9.60 -2.85 -15.44
C GLN A 69 -9.65 -1.33 -15.17
N LEU A 70 -10.72 -0.87 -14.49
CA LEU A 70 -10.97 0.54 -14.20
C LEU A 70 -10.90 0.91 -12.71
N ILE A 71 -10.55 -0.05 -11.84
CA ILE A 71 -10.44 0.15 -10.39
C ILE A 71 -9.01 0.56 -10.03
N HIS A 72 -8.03 -0.17 -10.55
CA HIS A 72 -6.64 -0.04 -10.15
C HIS A 72 -5.77 0.67 -11.20
N PRO A 73 -4.87 1.58 -10.79
CA PRO A 73 -3.87 2.17 -11.68
C PRO A 73 -2.93 1.12 -12.30
N PRO A 74 -2.35 1.38 -13.49
CA PRO A 74 -1.76 0.33 -14.31
C PRO A 74 -0.30 0.00 -13.99
N LEU A 75 0.48 0.87 -13.33
CA LEU A 75 1.93 0.69 -13.25
C LEU A 75 2.33 -0.57 -12.45
N TYR A 76 1.68 -0.81 -11.31
CA TYR A 76 1.97 -1.99 -10.49
C TYR A 76 1.61 -3.30 -11.25
N PRO A 77 0.39 -3.47 -11.81
CA PRO A 77 0.08 -4.57 -12.71
C PRO A 77 1.04 -4.75 -13.89
N ILE A 78 1.43 -3.67 -14.56
CA ILE A 78 2.36 -3.71 -15.70
C ILE A 78 3.68 -4.34 -15.26
N LEU A 79 4.23 -3.92 -14.12
CA LEU A 79 5.47 -4.50 -13.60
C LEU A 79 5.29 -5.98 -13.24
N ILE A 80 4.17 -6.38 -12.64
CA ILE A 80 3.90 -7.79 -12.37
C ILE A 80 3.87 -8.60 -13.67
N GLY A 81 3.19 -8.10 -14.70
CA GLY A 81 3.11 -8.73 -16.01
C GLY A 81 4.48 -8.90 -16.69
N ILE A 82 5.36 -7.90 -16.58
CA ILE A 82 6.74 -7.98 -17.08
C ILE A 82 7.53 -9.09 -16.35
N PHE A 83 7.43 -9.15 -15.02
CA PHE A 83 8.07 -10.22 -14.24
C PHE A 83 7.48 -11.60 -14.55
N TRP A 84 6.18 -11.65 -14.84
CA TRP A 84 5.49 -12.89 -15.19
C TRP A 84 6.00 -13.47 -16.51
N LEU A 85 6.34 -12.65 -17.51
CA LEU A 85 6.97 -13.12 -18.75
C LEU A 85 8.27 -13.91 -18.51
N LEU A 86 8.96 -13.64 -17.40
CA LEU A 86 10.20 -14.32 -17.04
C LEU A 86 9.95 -15.52 -16.13
N THR A 87 9.06 -15.36 -15.14
CA THR A 87 8.92 -16.33 -14.04
C THR A 87 7.78 -17.33 -14.24
N HIS A 88 6.80 -17.00 -15.09
CA HIS A 88 5.56 -17.74 -15.28
C HIS A 88 4.79 -18.02 -13.98
N ASN A 89 5.08 -17.26 -12.91
CA ASN A 89 4.46 -17.38 -11.60
C ASN A 89 4.01 -15.99 -11.13
N LEU A 90 2.69 -15.79 -11.11
CA LEU A 90 2.08 -14.50 -10.80
C LEU A 90 2.26 -14.08 -9.33
N GLU A 91 2.15 -15.03 -8.40
CA GLU A 91 2.40 -14.78 -6.97
C GLU A 91 3.83 -14.27 -6.79
N PHE A 92 4.81 -15.02 -7.28
CA PHE A 92 6.22 -14.68 -7.18
C PHE A 92 6.55 -13.37 -7.89
N SER A 93 5.97 -13.12 -9.08
CA SER A 93 6.14 -11.87 -9.83
C SER A 93 5.70 -10.66 -9.01
N GLY A 94 4.50 -10.74 -8.40
CA GLY A 94 3.99 -9.71 -7.51
C GLY A 94 4.90 -9.43 -6.32
N GLN A 95 5.36 -10.50 -5.67
CA GLN A 95 6.23 -10.40 -4.51
C GLN A 95 7.60 -9.82 -4.89
N MET A 96 8.15 -10.17 -6.05
CA MET A 96 9.41 -9.60 -6.57
C MET A 96 9.31 -8.09 -6.79
N VAL A 97 8.22 -7.61 -7.39
CA VAL A 97 8.01 -6.16 -7.58
C VAL A 97 8.02 -5.44 -6.22
N SER A 98 7.33 -6.00 -5.22
CA SER A 98 7.29 -5.42 -3.87
C SER A 98 8.64 -5.45 -3.16
N ILE A 99 9.40 -6.56 -3.24
CA ILE A 99 10.73 -6.70 -2.63
C ILE A 99 11.71 -5.68 -3.26
N ILE A 100 11.72 -5.58 -4.59
CA ILE A 100 12.59 -4.66 -5.31
C ILE A 100 12.22 -3.22 -4.98
N ALA A 101 10.93 -2.89 -4.92
CA ALA A 101 10.48 -1.56 -4.55
C ALA A 101 10.93 -1.15 -3.15
N THR A 102 10.75 -2.01 -2.15
CA THR A 102 11.20 -1.75 -0.77
C THR A 102 12.72 -1.67 -0.67
N ALA A 103 13.46 -2.48 -1.42
CA ALA A 103 14.91 -2.39 -1.48
C ALA A 103 15.39 -1.07 -2.08
N LEU A 104 14.80 -0.65 -3.20
CA LEU A 104 15.16 0.60 -3.88
C LEU A 104 14.73 1.83 -3.08
N LEU A 105 13.67 1.76 -2.26
CA LEU A 105 13.18 2.85 -1.40
C LEU A 105 14.27 3.39 -0.46
N VAL A 106 15.20 2.55 -0.03
CA VAL A 106 16.32 2.91 0.83
C VAL A 106 17.18 4.03 0.21
N ILE A 107 17.34 4.04 -1.11
CA ILE A 107 18.21 4.96 -1.84
C ILE A 107 17.70 6.42 -1.78
N PRO A 108 16.48 6.75 -2.28
CA PRO A 108 15.99 8.12 -2.21
C PRO A 108 15.80 8.60 -0.77
N LEU A 109 15.46 7.69 0.16
CA LEU A 109 15.33 8.00 1.58
C LEU A 109 16.67 8.41 2.20
N TYR A 110 17.73 7.64 1.97
CA TYR A 110 19.09 7.96 2.40
C TYR A 110 19.51 9.35 1.87
N TYR A 111 19.29 9.61 0.59
CA TYR A 111 19.67 10.89 -0.02
C TYR A 111 18.84 12.06 0.47
N LEU A 112 17.53 11.88 0.71
CA LEU A 112 16.69 12.90 1.30
C LEU A 112 17.23 13.30 2.69
N ALA A 113 17.41 12.30 3.57
CA ALA A 113 17.93 12.49 4.92
C ALA A 113 19.35 13.08 4.94
N LYS A 114 20.25 12.57 4.09
CA LYS A 114 21.63 13.08 3.94
C LYS A 114 21.64 14.54 3.52
N ASN A 115 20.85 14.91 2.51
CA ASN A 115 20.85 16.27 1.97
C ASN A 115 20.19 17.27 2.92
N MET A 116 19.23 16.83 3.74
CA MET A 116 18.57 17.69 4.72
C MET A 116 19.39 17.82 6.02
N TYR A 117 19.91 16.72 6.55
CA TYR A 117 20.44 16.70 7.92
C TYR A 117 21.85 16.10 8.06
N GLY A 118 22.47 15.72 6.94
CA GLY A 118 23.85 15.22 6.92
C GLY A 118 23.97 13.70 6.96
N ARG A 119 25.20 13.22 6.77
CA ARG A 119 25.49 11.80 6.48
C ARG A 119 25.12 10.84 7.62
N ARG A 120 25.28 11.24 8.89
CA ARG A 120 24.94 10.40 10.06
C ARG A 120 23.45 10.06 10.10
N ILE A 121 22.61 11.08 9.94
CA ILE A 121 21.15 10.92 9.92
C ILE A 121 20.70 10.16 8.67
N GLY A 122 21.33 10.42 7.52
CA GLY A 122 21.09 9.64 6.30
C GLY A 122 21.32 8.14 6.50
N PHE A 123 22.47 7.76 7.07
CA PHE A 123 22.79 6.35 7.34
C PHE A 123 21.81 5.72 8.32
N LEU A 124 21.53 6.37 9.45
CA LEU A 124 20.65 5.80 10.47
C LEU A 124 19.19 5.69 10.01
N THR A 125 18.72 6.65 9.20
CA THR A 125 17.40 6.58 8.56
C THR A 125 17.28 5.33 7.68
N ALA A 126 18.30 5.06 6.85
CA ALA A 126 18.32 3.89 5.98
C ALA A 126 18.38 2.58 6.79
N VAL A 127 19.20 2.51 7.85
CA VAL A 127 19.26 1.34 8.75
C VAL A 127 17.91 1.07 9.39
N PHE A 128 17.26 2.10 9.98
CA PHE A 128 15.94 1.94 10.60
C PHE A 128 14.87 1.54 9.59
N ALA A 129 14.92 2.06 8.35
CA ALA A 129 13.96 1.69 7.31
C ALA A 129 14.04 0.19 6.95
N ILE A 130 15.25 -0.36 6.85
CA ILE A 130 15.48 -1.76 6.48
C ILE A 130 14.93 -2.73 7.51
N VAL A 131 14.99 -2.37 8.80
CA VAL A 131 14.50 -3.21 9.90
C VAL A 131 13.11 -2.81 10.40
N CYS A 132 12.44 -1.85 9.74
CA CYS A 132 11.15 -1.34 10.19
C CYS A 132 10.04 -2.40 9.97
N PRO A 133 9.32 -2.84 11.02
CA PRO A 133 8.40 -3.97 10.93
C PRO A 133 7.32 -3.85 9.86
N PRO A 134 6.63 -2.69 9.69
CA PRO A 134 5.68 -2.53 8.59
C PRO A 134 6.35 -2.60 7.21
N LEU A 135 7.52 -1.97 7.01
CA LEU A 135 8.27 -1.99 5.74
C LEU A 135 8.69 -3.41 5.35
N VAL A 136 9.15 -4.19 6.33
CA VAL A 136 9.47 -5.62 6.17
C VAL A 136 8.21 -6.42 5.83
N PHE A 137 7.10 -6.19 6.54
CA PHE A 137 5.83 -6.87 6.26
C PHE A 137 5.35 -6.66 4.81
N ALA A 138 5.32 -5.41 4.34
CA ALA A 138 4.82 -5.11 3.01
C ALA A 138 5.79 -5.51 1.88
N SER A 139 7.05 -5.79 2.20
CA SER A 139 8.04 -6.19 1.19
C SER A 139 7.63 -7.43 0.39
N THR A 140 6.87 -8.35 1.00
CA THR A 140 6.41 -9.60 0.39
C THR A 140 4.89 -9.66 0.15
N GLU A 141 4.17 -8.55 0.31
CA GLU A 141 2.76 -8.48 -0.08
C GLU A 141 2.63 -8.12 -1.56
N VAL A 142 1.77 -8.82 -2.33
CA VAL A 142 1.45 -8.40 -3.72
C VAL A 142 0.46 -7.23 -3.66
N ARG A 143 1.03 -6.06 -3.40
CA ARG A 143 0.34 -4.81 -3.10
C ARG A 143 1.16 -3.63 -3.60
N CYS A 144 0.47 -2.59 -4.06
CA CYS A 144 1.09 -1.42 -4.69
C CYS A 144 1.85 -0.51 -3.71
N GLU A 145 1.63 -0.67 -2.41
CA GLU A 145 2.07 0.21 -1.32
C GLU A 145 3.59 0.34 -1.27
N SER A 146 4.33 -0.75 -1.49
CA SER A 146 5.80 -0.76 -1.53
C SER A 146 6.35 0.07 -2.69
N LEU A 147 5.77 -0.11 -3.89
CA LEU A 147 6.13 0.67 -5.08
C LEU A 147 5.74 2.14 -4.92
N TYR A 148 4.55 2.39 -4.38
CA TYR A 148 4.08 3.74 -4.15
C TYR A 148 4.95 4.48 -3.12
N ALA A 149 5.39 3.81 -2.04
CA ALA A 149 6.32 4.38 -1.07
C ALA A 149 7.66 4.78 -1.72
N LEU A 150 8.25 3.91 -2.55
CA LEU A 150 9.45 4.21 -3.33
C LEU A 150 9.26 5.47 -4.18
N LEU A 151 8.19 5.52 -4.97
CA LEU A 151 7.94 6.64 -5.89
C LEU A 151 7.60 7.93 -5.14
N MET A 152 6.82 7.85 -4.07
CA MET A 152 6.50 8.99 -3.22
C MET A 152 7.75 9.57 -2.58
N VAL A 153 8.55 8.76 -1.88
CA VAL A 153 9.81 9.23 -1.26
C VAL A 153 10.83 9.67 -2.31
N GLY A 154 10.86 9.01 -3.48
CA GLY A 154 11.62 9.42 -4.65
C GLY A 154 11.27 10.83 -5.11
N SER A 155 9.97 11.12 -5.28
CA SER A 155 9.49 12.45 -5.66
C SER A 155 9.82 13.52 -4.61
N ILE A 156 9.72 13.17 -3.32
CA ILE A 156 10.07 14.05 -2.19
C ILE A 156 11.58 14.34 -2.16
N SER A 157 12.42 13.34 -2.41
CA SER A 157 13.89 13.49 -2.46
C SER A 157 14.31 14.36 -3.65
N LEU A 158 13.75 14.10 -4.84
CA LEU A 158 14.03 14.85 -6.06
C LEU A 158 13.49 16.28 -5.97
N GLY A 159 12.27 16.46 -5.44
CA GLY A 159 11.63 17.77 -5.27
C GLY A 159 12.41 18.67 -4.32
N TRP A 160 12.93 18.14 -3.22
CA TRP A 160 13.83 18.87 -2.32
C TRP A 160 15.07 19.39 -3.06
N LYS A 161 15.67 18.54 -3.90
CA LYS A 161 16.81 18.92 -4.74
C LYS A 161 16.43 19.94 -5.82
N ALA A 162 15.25 19.80 -6.42
CA ALA A 162 14.72 20.73 -7.42
C ALA A 162 14.49 22.13 -6.85
N LEU A 163 14.07 22.26 -5.58
CA LEU A 163 13.90 23.55 -4.92
C LEU A 163 15.22 24.34 -4.79
N HIS A 164 16.35 23.64 -4.59
CA HIS A 164 17.64 24.28 -4.33
C HIS A 164 18.56 24.35 -5.56
N SER A 165 18.29 23.57 -6.62
CA SER A 165 19.09 23.55 -7.84
C SER A 165 18.57 24.52 -8.90
N LYS A 166 19.45 25.07 -9.74
CA LYS A 166 19.04 25.80 -10.96
C LYS A 166 18.72 24.87 -12.15
N ASN A 167 19.07 23.59 -12.05
CA ASN A 167 18.88 22.64 -13.15
C ASN A 167 17.42 22.14 -13.23
N LEU A 168 16.80 22.36 -14.39
CA LEU A 168 15.40 21.96 -14.68
C LEU A 168 15.19 20.44 -14.69
N LEU A 169 16.25 19.66 -14.92
CA LEU A 169 16.18 18.20 -14.89
C LEU A 169 15.58 17.68 -13.58
N TRP A 170 15.87 18.32 -12.44
CA TRP A 170 15.30 17.88 -11.17
C TRP A 170 13.78 18.09 -11.11
N ALA A 171 13.26 19.17 -11.69
CA ALA A 171 11.82 19.39 -11.77
C ALA A 171 11.13 18.43 -12.76
N LEU A 172 11.77 18.14 -13.90
CA LEU A 172 11.34 17.12 -14.84
C LEU A 172 11.27 15.72 -14.18
N LEU A 173 12.33 15.33 -13.46
CA LEU A 173 12.36 14.04 -12.76
C LEU A 173 11.34 13.98 -11.64
N THR A 174 11.12 15.08 -10.91
CA THR A 174 10.04 15.16 -9.91
C THR A 174 8.67 14.93 -10.55
N GLY A 175 8.34 15.61 -11.64
CA GLY A 175 7.05 15.43 -12.34
C GLY A 175 6.86 14.03 -12.91
N LEU A 176 7.90 13.46 -13.53
CA LEU A 176 7.92 12.08 -14.00
C LEU A 176 7.62 11.09 -12.87
N VAL A 177 8.32 11.20 -11.74
CA VAL A 177 8.16 10.27 -10.61
C VAL A 177 6.80 10.45 -9.92
N ILE A 178 6.24 11.68 -9.86
CA ILE A 178 4.85 11.91 -9.42
C ILE A 178 3.87 11.22 -10.37
N GLY A 179 4.09 11.27 -11.69
CA GLY A 179 3.27 10.59 -12.68
C GLY A 179 3.28 9.08 -12.46
N LEU A 180 4.45 8.49 -12.27
CA LEU A 180 4.59 7.07 -11.92
C LEU A 180 3.91 6.72 -10.58
N ALA A 181 4.03 7.60 -9.58
CA ALA A 181 3.37 7.42 -8.28
C ALA A 181 1.84 7.40 -8.45
N PHE A 182 1.29 8.32 -9.25
CA PHE A 182 -0.13 8.37 -9.61
C PHE A 182 -0.58 7.10 -10.36
N LEU A 183 0.22 6.63 -11.31
CA LEU A 183 -0.04 5.38 -12.02
C LEU A 183 0.13 4.12 -11.16
N THR A 184 0.63 4.25 -9.92
CA THR A 184 0.68 3.17 -8.93
C THR A 184 -0.48 3.27 -7.95
N HIS A 185 -0.77 4.48 -7.45
CA HIS A 185 -1.79 4.74 -6.46
C HIS A 185 -2.45 6.11 -6.71
N PRO A 186 -3.79 6.24 -6.73
CA PRO A 186 -4.47 7.48 -7.13
C PRO A 186 -4.07 8.72 -6.33
N ILE A 187 -3.75 8.55 -5.05
CA ILE A 187 -3.32 9.63 -4.15
C ILE A 187 -2.01 10.29 -4.59
N GLY A 188 -1.20 9.61 -5.42
CA GLY A 188 -0.02 10.21 -6.04
C GLY A 188 -0.32 11.52 -6.78
N LEU A 189 -1.56 11.70 -7.28
CA LEU A 189 -2.01 12.91 -7.96
C LEU A 189 -1.91 14.16 -7.07
N ILE A 190 -2.09 14.04 -5.75
CA ILE A 190 -2.06 15.16 -4.80
C ILE A 190 -0.67 15.82 -4.72
N PHE A 191 0.40 15.09 -5.05
CA PHE A 191 1.75 15.65 -5.02
C PHE A 191 2.00 16.69 -6.10
N ALA A 192 1.32 16.63 -7.26
CA ALA A 192 1.48 17.62 -8.32
C ALA A 192 1.14 19.06 -7.84
N PRO A 193 -0.07 19.36 -7.31
CA PRO A 193 -0.38 20.69 -6.80
C PRO A 193 0.46 21.08 -5.58
N ILE A 194 0.85 20.13 -4.71
CA ILE A 194 1.75 20.41 -3.58
C ILE A 194 3.10 20.93 -4.08
N PHE A 195 3.70 20.29 -5.09
CA PHE A 195 4.99 20.73 -5.62
C PHE A 195 4.89 22.03 -6.42
N VAL A 196 3.79 22.27 -7.14
CA VAL A 196 3.52 23.58 -7.74
C VAL A 196 3.51 24.66 -6.65
N PHE A 197 2.77 24.44 -5.57
CA PHE A 197 2.72 25.36 -4.43
C PHE A 197 4.11 25.58 -3.81
N LEU A 198 4.89 24.53 -3.59
CA LEU A 198 6.26 24.65 -3.06
C LEU A 198 7.21 25.39 -4.01
N PHE A 199 7.07 25.22 -5.33
CA PHE A 199 7.84 26.00 -6.30
C PHE A 199 7.44 27.47 -6.30
N LEU A 200 6.16 27.80 -6.17
CA LEU A 200 5.72 29.18 -6.00
C LEU A 200 6.31 29.80 -4.72
N LEU A 201 6.38 29.03 -3.64
CA LEU A 201 7.04 29.43 -2.40
C LEU A 201 8.57 29.38 -2.47
N SER A 202 9.19 28.86 -3.55
CA SER A 202 10.64 28.59 -3.59
C SER A 202 11.52 29.81 -3.33
N LYS A 203 11.02 31.03 -3.54
CA LYS A 203 11.72 32.27 -3.15
C LYS A 203 11.94 32.39 -1.63
N PHE A 204 11.04 31.82 -0.83
CA PHE A 204 11.21 31.69 0.63
C PHE A 204 12.29 30.66 0.98
N PHE A 205 12.49 29.64 0.14
CA PHE A 205 13.49 28.59 0.34
C PHE A 205 14.87 28.99 -0.22
N SER A 206 14.91 29.84 -1.26
CA SER A 206 16.13 30.35 -1.88
C SER A 206 15.86 31.68 -2.58
N SER A 207 16.40 32.78 -2.03
CA SER A 207 16.28 34.14 -2.61
C SER A 207 16.99 34.31 -3.97
N ARG A 208 17.68 33.27 -4.45
CA ARG A 208 18.54 33.31 -5.65
C ARG A 208 17.84 32.85 -6.94
N LEU A 209 16.56 32.50 -6.90
CA LEU A 209 15.79 32.02 -8.05
C LEU A 209 14.97 33.14 -8.69
N SER A 210 15.13 33.34 -10.00
CA SER A 210 14.29 34.28 -10.77
C SER A 210 12.87 33.73 -10.97
N SER A 211 11.87 34.61 -11.06
CA SER A 211 10.47 34.21 -11.32
C SER A 211 10.33 33.37 -12.59
N LYS A 212 11.10 33.72 -13.64
CA LYS A 212 11.14 32.96 -14.91
C LYS A 212 11.58 31.51 -14.69
N LEU A 213 12.63 31.29 -13.90
CA LEU A 213 13.12 29.94 -13.61
C LEU A 213 12.11 29.13 -12.78
N VAL A 214 11.41 29.77 -11.84
CA VAL A 214 10.32 29.12 -11.08
C VAL A 214 9.22 28.64 -12.01
N LEU A 215 8.77 29.50 -12.94
CA LEU A 215 7.74 29.13 -13.93
C LEU A 215 8.21 27.99 -14.84
N MET A 216 9.47 28.02 -15.30
CA MET A 216 10.04 26.92 -16.09
C MET A 216 10.09 25.60 -15.33
N LYS A 217 10.38 25.61 -14.02
CA LYS A 217 10.34 24.40 -13.18
C LYS A 217 8.92 23.85 -13.04
N ILE A 218 7.93 24.73 -12.83
CA ILE A 218 6.51 24.34 -12.77
C ILE A 218 6.09 23.73 -14.11
N ALA A 219 6.39 24.40 -15.23
CA ALA A 219 6.07 23.89 -16.56
C ALA A 219 6.75 22.53 -16.84
N ALA A 220 8.03 22.38 -16.47
CA ALA A 220 8.76 21.12 -16.60
C ALA A 220 8.13 19.99 -15.77
N LEU A 221 7.78 20.26 -14.51
CA LEU A 221 7.12 19.29 -13.64
C LEU A 221 5.76 18.88 -14.22
N LEU A 222 4.93 19.85 -14.63
CA LEU A 222 3.59 19.56 -15.16
C LEU A 222 3.66 18.84 -16.50
N ALA A 223 4.56 19.25 -17.41
CA ALA A 223 4.72 18.60 -18.71
C ALA A 223 5.12 17.12 -18.55
N SER A 224 6.11 16.83 -17.70
CA SER A 224 6.55 15.45 -17.46
C SER A 224 5.49 14.61 -16.73
N PHE A 225 4.78 15.19 -15.75
CA PHE A 225 3.66 14.53 -15.06
C PHE A 225 2.53 14.17 -16.02
N VAL A 226 2.09 15.13 -16.83
CA VAL A 226 1.01 14.94 -17.81
C VAL A 226 1.43 13.92 -18.86
N LEU A 227 2.65 14.02 -19.41
CA LEU A 227 3.15 13.09 -20.41
C LEU A 227 3.08 11.63 -19.93
N VAL A 228 3.50 11.37 -18.70
CA VAL A 228 3.46 10.02 -18.10
C VAL A 228 2.04 9.57 -17.81
N SER A 229 1.17 10.46 -17.35
CA SER A 229 -0.19 10.13 -16.90
C SER A 229 -1.20 10.02 -18.06
N MET A 230 -0.92 10.65 -19.20
CA MET A 230 -1.85 10.80 -20.31
C MET A 230 -2.35 9.48 -20.91
N PRO A 231 -1.52 8.45 -21.15
CA PRO A 231 -2.00 7.17 -21.69
C PRO A 231 -3.10 6.53 -20.84
N TYR A 232 -2.98 6.67 -19.51
CA TYR A 232 -3.98 6.16 -18.60
C TYR A 232 -5.28 6.97 -18.62
N TRP A 233 -5.20 8.31 -18.67
CA TRP A 233 -6.41 9.13 -18.83
C TRP A 233 -7.12 8.89 -20.17
N ILE A 234 -6.39 8.67 -21.25
CA ILE A 234 -6.96 8.25 -22.54
C ILE A 234 -7.66 6.91 -22.40
N PHE A 235 -7.03 5.94 -21.72
CA PHE A 235 -7.64 4.64 -21.44
C PHE A 235 -8.94 4.77 -20.63
N LEU A 236 -8.95 5.58 -19.57
CA LEU A 236 -10.15 5.83 -18.78
C LEU A 236 -11.24 6.51 -19.61
N HIS A 237 -10.90 7.54 -20.39
CA HIS A 237 -11.85 8.24 -21.27
C HIS A 237 -12.47 7.28 -22.29
N LYS A 238 -11.66 6.42 -22.92
CA LYS A 238 -12.14 5.44 -23.91
C LYS A 238 -13.19 4.47 -23.33
N HIS A 239 -13.07 4.09 -22.06
CA HIS A 239 -13.96 3.09 -21.46
C HIS A 239 -15.11 3.70 -20.64
N THR A 240 -14.96 4.95 -20.18
CA THR A 240 -15.97 5.65 -19.36
C THR A 240 -16.75 6.71 -20.12
N GLY A 241 -16.27 7.14 -21.30
CA GLY A 241 -16.86 8.22 -22.09
C GLY A 241 -16.63 9.63 -21.52
N ARG A 242 -15.89 9.78 -20.41
CA ARG A 242 -15.63 11.06 -19.73
C ARG A 242 -14.19 11.19 -19.24
N TRP A 243 -13.70 12.43 -19.15
CA TRP A 243 -12.40 12.71 -18.56
C TRP A 243 -12.50 12.64 -17.04
N VAL A 244 -11.84 11.64 -16.45
CA VAL A 244 -11.76 11.44 -15.00
C VAL A 244 -10.31 11.46 -14.55
N LEU A 245 -10.04 12.14 -13.43
CA LEU A 245 -8.69 12.31 -12.89
C LEU A 245 -8.11 11.02 -12.31
N SER A 246 -8.96 10.15 -11.78
CA SER A 246 -8.58 8.84 -11.25
C SER A 246 -9.69 7.81 -11.48
N ALA A 247 -9.28 6.54 -11.44
CA ALA A 247 -10.16 5.39 -11.47
C ALA A 247 -11.15 5.34 -10.29
N HIS A 248 -12.13 4.44 -10.39
CA HIS A 248 -13.20 4.27 -9.41
C HIS A 248 -12.72 3.90 -7.99
N ALA A 249 -11.44 3.58 -7.74
CA ALA A 249 -10.93 3.43 -6.36
C ALA A 249 -11.20 4.67 -5.48
N SER A 250 -11.09 5.88 -6.03
CA SER A 250 -11.45 7.11 -5.32
C SER A 250 -12.97 7.22 -5.08
N TYR A 251 -13.78 6.65 -5.97
CA TYR A 251 -15.23 6.57 -5.84
C TYR A 251 -15.65 5.50 -4.83
N ILE A 252 -14.97 4.35 -4.75
CA ILE A 252 -15.25 3.27 -3.78
C ILE A 252 -14.94 3.74 -2.36
N GLU A 253 -13.78 4.37 -2.16
CA GLU A 253 -13.43 4.97 -0.87
C GLU A 253 -14.38 6.12 -0.51
N PHE A 254 -14.86 6.89 -1.49
CA PHE A 254 -15.87 7.91 -1.29
C PHE A 254 -17.28 7.35 -1.04
N ALA A 255 -17.66 6.25 -1.69
CA ALA A 255 -18.92 5.54 -1.49
C ALA A 255 -18.99 4.95 -0.08
N ARG A 256 -17.87 4.38 0.42
CA ARG A 256 -17.72 3.95 1.83
C ARG A 256 -17.85 5.09 2.85
N VAL A 257 -17.50 6.31 2.46
CA VAL A 257 -17.67 7.52 3.31
C VAL A 257 -19.11 8.04 3.25
N LYS A 258 -19.74 7.97 2.08
CA LYS A 258 -21.17 8.25 1.90
C LYS A 258 -22.03 7.24 2.65
N SER A 259 -21.55 6.00 2.78
CA SER A 259 -22.20 4.88 3.47
C SER A 259 -22.11 4.92 5.00
N LEU A 260 -22.01 6.11 5.62
CA LEU A 260 -22.36 6.27 7.04
C LEU A 260 -23.81 5.85 7.38
N SER A 261 -24.58 5.37 6.38
CA SER A 261 -25.86 4.66 6.46
C SER A 261 -25.99 3.42 5.54
N GLY A 262 -24.94 3.01 4.81
CA GLY A 262 -25.02 1.98 3.77
C GLY A 262 -24.13 0.76 4.04
N ASP A 263 -24.58 -0.41 3.57
CA ASP A 263 -23.87 -1.68 3.70
C ASP A 263 -22.73 -1.78 2.66
N SER A 264 -21.48 -1.60 3.11
CA SER A 264 -20.29 -1.61 2.25
C SER A 264 -20.04 -2.96 1.58
N GLU A 265 -20.57 -4.03 2.15
CA GLU A 265 -20.47 -5.38 1.63
C GLU A 265 -21.46 -5.62 0.47
N LYS A 266 -22.63 -4.97 0.52
CA LYS A 266 -23.58 -4.87 -0.60
C LYS A 266 -22.98 -4.08 -1.76
N ASP A 267 -22.40 -2.91 -1.50
CA ASP A 267 -21.77 -2.09 -2.55
C ASP A 267 -20.61 -2.83 -3.23
N THR A 268 -19.84 -3.57 -2.44
CA THR A 268 -18.76 -4.42 -2.97
C THR A 268 -19.30 -5.54 -3.86
N PHE A 269 -20.42 -6.17 -3.49
CA PHE A 269 -21.06 -7.19 -4.33
C PHE A 269 -21.57 -6.61 -5.66
N ILE A 270 -22.30 -5.48 -5.62
CA ILE A 270 -22.82 -4.82 -6.83
C ILE A 270 -21.70 -4.48 -7.81
N LEU A 271 -20.59 -3.95 -7.29
CA LEU A 271 -19.41 -3.60 -8.10
C LEU A 271 -18.83 -4.81 -8.85
N PHE A 272 -18.77 -5.97 -8.19
CA PHE A 272 -18.21 -7.17 -8.80
C PHE A 272 -19.19 -7.93 -9.70
N ARG A 273 -20.50 -7.89 -9.38
CA ARG A 273 -21.57 -8.51 -10.16
C ARG A 273 -21.69 -7.89 -11.55
N GLU A 274 -21.64 -6.56 -11.63
CA GLU A 274 -21.86 -5.82 -12.86
C GLU A 274 -20.72 -4.83 -13.13
N PRO A 275 -19.59 -5.29 -13.71
CA PRO A 275 -18.51 -4.39 -14.13
C PRO A 275 -19.00 -3.33 -15.12
N GLU A 276 -20.03 -3.66 -15.93
CA GLU A 276 -20.66 -2.73 -16.87
C GLU A 276 -21.58 -1.70 -16.21
N HIS A 277 -22.00 -1.88 -14.96
CA HIS A 277 -22.64 -0.80 -14.19
C HIS A 277 -21.68 0.38 -13.95
N LEU A 278 -20.36 0.20 -14.15
CA LEU A 278 -19.38 1.29 -14.25
C LEU A 278 -19.58 2.16 -15.51
N ARG A 279 -20.22 1.63 -16.58
CA ARG A 279 -20.62 2.37 -17.78
C ARG A 279 -21.97 3.07 -17.60
N TYR A 280 -22.95 2.45 -16.93
CA TYR A 280 -24.35 2.88 -16.96
C TYR A 280 -24.88 3.62 -15.72
N THR A 281 -24.17 3.63 -14.58
CA THR A 281 -24.49 4.53 -13.46
C THR A 281 -24.17 6.01 -13.76
N GLY A 282 -23.86 6.34 -15.02
CA GLY A 282 -23.87 7.71 -15.53
C GLY A 282 -25.26 8.29 -15.75
N ASN A 283 -26.31 7.47 -15.96
CA ASN A 283 -27.63 8.00 -16.38
C ASN A 283 -28.76 7.86 -15.35
N GLU A 284 -28.76 6.88 -14.43
CA GLU A 284 -29.95 6.63 -13.58
C GLU A 284 -29.78 6.91 -12.08
N SER A 285 -28.57 7.21 -11.58
CA SER A 285 -28.35 7.65 -10.19
C SER A 285 -28.07 9.15 -10.10
N SER A 286 -28.98 9.95 -10.66
CA SER A 286 -29.04 11.41 -10.57
C SER A 286 -29.12 11.95 -9.13
N GLN A 287 -29.27 11.11 -8.11
CA GLN A 287 -29.36 11.53 -6.71
C GLN A 287 -28.02 11.65 -5.96
N THR A 288 -26.87 11.24 -6.52
CA THR A 288 -25.66 11.10 -5.69
C THR A 288 -24.32 11.56 -6.27
N GLN A 289 -24.29 12.35 -7.35
CA GLN A 289 -23.07 13.01 -7.85
C GLN A 289 -22.73 14.33 -7.13
N GLU A 290 -22.58 14.30 -5.80
CA GLU A 290 -21.76 15.34 -5.17
C GLU A 290 -20.29 14.91 -5.29
N GLY A 291 -19.50 15.63 -6.09
CA GLY A 291 -18.05 15.46 -6.08
C GLY A 291 -17.50 15.67 -4.67
N MET A 292 -16.35 15.06 -4.34
CA MET A 292 -15.77 15.09 -2.99
C MET A 292 -15.71 16.47 -2.37
N LEU A 293 -15.28 17.48 -3.13
CA LEU A 293 -15.22 18.86 -2.67
C LEU A 293 -16.62 19.37 -2.28
N ARG A 294 -17.62 19.12 -3.13
CA ARG A 294 -19.01 19.50 -2.90
C ARG A 294 -19.56 18.79 -1.66
N TYR A 295 -19.29 17.49 -1.50
CA TYR A 295 -19.70 16.72 -0.32
C TYR A 295 -19.07 17.23 0.99
N VAL A 296 -17.77 17.54 0.97
CA VAL A 296 -17.07 18.08 2.14
C VAL A 296 -17.66 19.43 2.56
N VAL A 297 -18.00 20.27 1.57
CA VAL A 297 -18.62 21.58 1.79
C VAL A 297 -20.09 21.46 2.22
N SER A 298 -20.85 20.53 1.65
CA SER A 298 -22.28 20.34 1.93
C SER A 298 -22.55 19.57 3.22
N HIS A 299 -21.60 18.75 3.69
CA HIS A 299 -21.76 17.89 4.87
C HIS A 299 -20.60 18.00 5.89
N PRO A 300 -20.21 19.20 6.35
CA PRO A 300 -19.04 19.39 7.22
C PRO A 300 -19.16 18.59 8.54
N GLY A 301 -20.36 18.51 9.13
CA GLY A 301 -20.60 17.72 10.35
C GLY A 301 -20.36 16.22 10.16
N ARG A 302 -20.71 15.66 8.98
CA ARG A 302 -20.43 14.24 8.67
C ARG A 302 -18.96 13.98 8.43
N VAL A 303 -18.24 14.93 7.80
CA VAL A 303 -16.79 14.84 7.63
C VAL A 303 -16.08 14.84 8.98
N VAL A 304 -16.46 15.75 9.88
CA VAL A 304 -15.90 15.79 11.24
C VAL A 304 -16.22 14.50 12.01
N GLY A 305 -17.46 14.00 11.91
CA GLY A 305 -17.84 12.71 12.49
C GLY A 305 -17.03 11.53 11.92
N THR A 306 -16.76 11.54 10.62
CA THR A 306 -15.91 10.54 9.94
C THR A 306 -14.48 10.61 10.47
N ILE A 307 -13.89 11.80 10.55
CA ILE A 307 -12.54 12.01 11.08
C ILE A 307 -12.46 11.50 12.53
N TYR A 308 -13.44 11.85 13.37
CA TYR A 308 -13.49 11.38 14.76
C TYR A 308 -13.58 9.85 14.85
N LYS A 309 -14.50 9.24 14.09
CA LYS A 309 -14.66 7.77 14.02
C LYS A 309 -13.37 7.10 13.54
N ASN A 310 -12.74 7.67 12.53
CA ASN A 310 -11.49 7.17 11.99
C ASN A 310 -10.35 7.23 12.99
N LEU A 311 -10.16 8.38 13.67
CA LEU A 311 -9.17 8.54 14.72
C LEU A 311 -9.40 7.58 15.89
N SER A 312 -10.65 7.38 16.31
CA SER A 312 -10.98 6.43 17.38
C SER A 312 -10.78 4.96 16.98
N MET A 313 -10.85 4.64 15.68
CA MET A 313 -10.59 3.30 15.15
C MET A 313 -9.10 2.98 14.92
N VAL A 314 -8.18 3.95 14.92
CA VAL A 314 -6.75 3.72 14.66
C VAL A 314 -6.16 2.72 15.67
N TYR A 315 -6.32 2.97 16.97
CA TYR A 315 -5.76 2.09 18.01
C TYR A 315 -6.39 0.68 18.00
N PRO A 316 -7.73 0.53 17.98
CA PRO A 316 -8.36 -0.79 17.86
C PRO A 316 -7.87 -1.61 16.67
N ARG A 317 -7.64 -0.98 15.49
CA ARG A 317 -7.11 -1.67 14.30
C ARG A 317 -5.68 -2.16 14.52
N ILE A 318 -4.80 -1.29 15.02
CA ILE A 318 -3.41 -1.69 15.34
C ILE A 318 -3.38 -2.78 16.41
N ALA A 319 -4.23 -2.67 17.44
CA ALA A 319 -4.33 -3.65 18.50
C ALA A 319 -4.82 -5.01 18.00
N LYS A 320 -5.77 -5.02 17.06
CA LYS A 320 -6.24 -6.23 16.39
C LYS A 320 -5.12 -6.91 15.59
N ASP A 321 -4.40 -6.15 14.76
CA ASP A 321 -3.28 -6.68 13.97
C ASP A 321 -2.16 -7.22 14.88
N ALA A 322 -1.86 -6.50 15.96
CA ALA A 322 -0.90 -6.93 16.97
C ALA A 322 -1.35 -8.21 17.71
N ALA A 323 -2.63 -8.35 18.02
CA ALA A 323 -3.19 -9.56 18.63
C ALA A 323 -3.04 -10.77 17.72
N HIS A 324 -3.23 -10.61 16.41
CA HIS A 324 -2.98 -11.68 15.44
C HIS A 324 -1.50 -12.10 15.38
N LEU A 325 -0.58 -11.17 15.64
CA LEU A 325 0.86 -11.46 15.78
C LEU A 325 1.23 -12.03 17.17
N LYS A 326 0.25 -12.19 18.06
CA LYS A 326 0.43 -12.56 19.48
C LYS A 326 1.34 -11.58 20.23
N ILE A 327 1.27 -10.29 19.89
CA ILE A 327 1.99 -9.23 20.60
C ILE A 327 1.13 -8.83 21.82
N PRO A 328 1.68 -8.88 23.05
CA PRO A 328 0.96 -8.46 24.24
C PRO A 328 0.48 -7.00 24.15
N PRO A 329 -0.77 -6.69 24.55
CA PRO A 329 -1.29 -5.33 24.50
C PRO A 329 -0.46 -4.32 25.30
N SER A 330 0.16 -4.74 26.41
CA SER A 330 1.06 -3.92 27.22
C SER A 330 2.31 -3.48 26.43
N ILE A 331 2.93 -4.41 25.70
CA ILE A 331 4.11 -4.15 24.87
C ILE A 331 3.74 -3.20 23.72
N LEU A 332 2.59 -3.43 23.06
CA LEU A 332 2.12 -2.54 22.01
C LEU A 332 1.89 -1.12 22.54
N LYS A 333 1.16 -0.97 23.66
CA LYS A 333 0.89 0.34 24.28
C LYS A 333 2.19 1.04 24.67
N ALA A 334 3.12 0.33 25.31
CA ALA A 334 4.42 0.88 25.68
C ALA A 334 5.22 1.34 24.45
N SER A 335 5.22 0.55 23.37
CA SER A 335 5.93 0.88 22.13
C SER A 335 5.33 2.10 21.43
N LEU A 336 3.99 2.16 21.32
CA LEU A 336 3.29 3.30 20.73
C LEU A 336 3.48 4.56 21.58
N LEU A 337 3.37 4.46 22.90
CA LEU A 337 3.63 5.57 23.83
C LEU A 337 5.06 6.07 23.71
N PHE A 338 6.03 5.16 23.63
CA PHE A 338 7.44 5.51 23.46
C PHE A 338 7.68 6.28 22.16
N VAL A 339 7.15 5.78 21.04
CA VAL A 339 7.21 6.49 19.74
C VAL A 339 6.53 7.85 19.81
N PHE A 340 5.35 7.92 20.42
CA PHE A 340 4.60 9.16 20.60
C PHE A 340 5.38 10.19 21.41
N LEU A 341 5.98 9.78 22.54
CA LEU A 341 6.81 10.64 23.39
C LEU A 341 8.03 11.14 22.63
N LEU A 342 8.70 10.30 21.83
CA LEU A 342 9.83 10.75 21.00
C LEU A 342 9.40 11.83 20.00
N ILE A 343 8.28 11.64 19.31
CA ILE A 343 7.72 12.63 18.38
C ILE A 343 7.38 13.92 19.12
N LEU A 344 6.71 13.83 20.28
CA LEU A 344 6.32 14.97 21.09
C LEU A 344 7.54 15.77 21.59
N ILE A 345 8.57 15.09 22.11
CA ILE A 345 9.83 15.71 22.53
C ILE A 345 10.48 16.45 21.36
N GLY A 346 10.48 15.84 20.17
CA GLY A 346 10.99 16.46 18.95
C GLY A 346 10.25 17.74 18.57
N LEU A 347 8.92 17.71 18.60
CA LEU A 347 8.06 18.85 18.31
C LEU A 347 8.27 19.98 19.33
N VAL A 348 8.20 19.67 20.64
CA VAL A 348 8.39 20.65 21.71
C VAL A 348 9.76 21.30 21.62
N ARG A 349 10.83 20.51 21.37
CA ARG A 349 12.18 21.06 21.23
C ARG A 349 12.31 21.97 20.00
N SER A 350 11.64 21.63 18.90
CA SER A 350 11.62 22.45 17.67
C SER A 350 10.91 23.79 17.89
N ILE A 351 9.75 23.76 18.57
CA ILE A 351 8.98 24.95 18.93
C ILE A 351 9.77 25.81 19.92
N TRP A 352 10.33 25.22 20.97
CA TRP A 352 11.04 25.93 22.02
C TRP A 352 12.30 26.63 21.51
N LYS A 353 13.04 25.98 20.60
CA LYS A 353 14.18 26.61 19.93
C LYS A 353 13.79 27.65 18.87
N ARG A 354 12.49 27.82 18.56
CA ARG A 354 11.96 28.63 17.44
C ARG A 354 12.64 28.31 16.09
N ARG A 355 13.03 27.05 15.87
CA ARG A 355 13.83 26.59 14.72
C ARG A 355 13.01 25.82 13.69
N LEU A 356 11.82 26.31 13.33
CA LEU A 356 11.08 25.72 12.22
C LEU A 356 11.78 26.15 10.91
N THR A 357 12.71 25.31 10.44
CA THR A 357 13.47 25.62 9.22
C THR A 357 12.66 25.22 7.99
N SER A 358 13.12 25.67 6.83
CA SER A 358 12.57 25.27 5.54
C SER A 358 12.51 23.74 5.34
N LYS A 359 13.41 22.98 6.00
CA LYS A 359 13.44 21.52 5.98
C LYS A 359 12.24 20.92 6.70
N GLU A 360 11.97 21.36 7.92
CA GLU A 360 10.82 20.89 8.71
C GLU A 360 9.50 21.29 8.05
N LEU A 361 9.41 22.52 7.52
CA LEU A 361 8.21 22.97 6.80
C LEU A 361 7.93 22.11 5.55
N TYR A 362 8.97 21.79 4.78
CA TYR A 362 8.86 20.92 3.61
C TYR A 362 8.33 19.53 3.98
N LEU A 363 8.91 18.87 5.00
CA LEU A 363 8.46 17.55 5.45
C LEU A 363 7.05 17.60 6.04
N ALA A 364 6.70 18.67 6.77
CA ALA A 364 5.36 18.85 7.32
C ALA A 364 4.29 18.98 6.22
N ILE A 365 4.56 19.74 5.16
CA ILE A 365 3.67 19.86 3.99
C ILE A 365 3.52 18.50 3.27
N MET A 366 4.60 17.72 3.18
CA MET A 366 4.51 16.37 2.60
C MET A 366 3.67 15.43 3.46
N LEU A 367 3.89 15.43 4.78
CA LEU A 367 3.13 14.62 5.73
C LEU A 367 1.65 15.04 5.82
N SER A 368 1.32 16.32 5.62
CA SER A 368 -0.07 16.79 5.66
C SER A 368 -0.93 16.18 4.54
N SER A 369 -0.32 15.67 3.46
CA SER A 369 -1.07 14.93 2.44
C SER A 369 -1.73 13.65 2.99
N ALA A 370 -1.19 13.06 4.07
CA ALA A 370 -1.82 11.92 4.76
C ALA A 370 -3.16 12.29 5.41
N ALA A 371 -3.44 13.57 5.65
CA ALA A 371 -4.72 14.02 6.20
C ALA A 371 -5.91 13.66 5.31
N VAL A 372 -5.67 13.46 4.01
CA VAL A 372 -6.69 12.98 3.06
C VAL A 372 -7.27 11.63 3.50
N PHE A 373 -6.50 10.75 4.14
CA PHE A 373 -7.06 9.48 4.64
C PHE A 373 -7.99 9.64 5.83
N LEU A 374 -7.94 10.76 6.55
CA LEU A 374 -8.83 11.00 7.69
C LEU A 374 -10.28 11.19 7.26
N ILE A 375 -10.50 11.61 6.00
CA ILE A 375 -11.83 11.75 5.40
C ILE A 375 -12.28 10.50 4.62
N PHE A 376 -11.43 9.47 4.53
CA PHE A 376 -11.71 8.18 3.88
C PHE A 376 -11.75 7.02 4.88
N HIS A 377 -12.09 5.81 4.46
CA HIS A 377 -11.95 4.65 5.34
C HIS A 377 -10.47 4.41 5.67
N ILE A 378 -10.12 4.38 6.96
CA ILE A 378 -8.72 4.18 7.39
C ILE A 378 -8.33 2.70 7.35
N GLU A 379 -7.34 2.37 6.54
CA GLU A 379 -6.59 1.12 6.67
C GLU A 379 -5.14 1.41 7.09
N ALA A 380 -4.57 0.59 7.97
CA ALA A 380 -3.22 0.82 8.49
C ALA A 380 -2.17 0.91 7.35
N ARG A 381 -2.41 0.17 6.25
CA ARG A 381 -1.56 0.16 5.05
C ARG A 381 -1.53 1.50 4.30
N TYR A 382 -2.54 2.36 4.42
CA TYR A 382 -2.57 3.66 3.76
C TYR A 382 -1.50 4.64 4.29
N PHE A 383 -1.05 4.45 5.53
CA PHE A 383 0.02 5.25 6.12
C PHE A 383 1.42 4.71 5.83
N PHE A 384 1.51 3.52 5.23
CA PHE A 384 2.76 2.86 4.89
C PHE A 384 3.75 3.75 4.11
N PRO A 385 3.33 4.48 3.06
CA PRO A 385 4.22 5.33 2.28
C PRO A 385 4.85 6.46 3.10
N TYR A 386 4.20 6.87 4.20
CA TYR A 386 4.65 7.98 5.05
C TYR A 386 5.61 7.54 6.17
N LEU A 387 5.65 6.25 6.50
CA LEU A 387 6.57 5.71 7.51
C LEU A 387 8.04 6.07 7.26
N PRO A 388 8.59 6.03 6.02
CA PRO A 388 9.95 6.48 5.75
C PRO A 388 10.26 7.90 6.25
N ILE A 389 9.31 8.84 6.15
CA ILE A 389 9.50 10.22 6.61
C ILE A 389 9.48 10.29 8.14
N ILE A 390 8.63 9.48 8.79
CA ILE A 390 8.59 9.35 10.25
C ILE A 390 9.92 8.76 10.76
N ILE A 391 10.44 7.73 10.08
CA ILE A 391 11.72 7.07 10.40
C ILE A 391 12.88 8.05 10.26
N LEU A 392 12.85 8.94 9.25
CA LEU A 392 13.81 10.03 9.12
C LEU A 392 13.77 10.95 10.34
N GLY A 393 12.57 11.35 10.77
CA GLY A 393 12.38 12.13 11.99
C GLY A 393 12.94 11.44 13.23
N MET A 394 12.68 10.14 13.40
CA MET A 394 13.23 9.33 14.49
C MET A 394 14.76 9.31 14.46
N ALA A 395 15.37 9.05 13.30
CA ALA A 395 16.83 9.05 13.15
C ALA A 395 17.44 10.42 13.51
N LYS A 396 16.82 11.52 13.07
CA LYS A 396 17.23 12.87 13.48
C LYS A 396 17.19 13.04 15.00
N LEU A 397 16.10 12.66 15.65
CA LEU A 397 15.94 12.79 17.10
C LEU A 397 17.00 12.00 17.88
N THR A 398 17.35 10.79 17.41
CA THR A 398 18.39 9.99 18.06
C THR A 398 19.78 10.62 17.95
N ILE A 399 20.11 11.26 16.82
CA ILE A 399 21.38 11.98 16.66
C ILE A 399 21.37 13.28 17.50
N ASP A 400 20.26 14.02 17.51
CA ASP A 400 20.10 15.21 18.36
C ASP A 400 20.19 14.88 19.86
N PHE A 401 19.84 13.65 20.26
CA PHE A 401 20.02 13.12 21.61
C PHE A 401 21.49 12.77 21.87
N GLN A 402 22.15 12.10 20.93
CA GLN A 402 23.58 11.78 21.04
C GLN A 402 24.44 13.04 21.17
N ASP A 403 24.18 14.07 20.36
CA ASP A 403 24.89 15.34 20.43
C ASP A 403 24.65 16.05 21.77
N TRP A 404 23.41 16.01 22.29
CA TRP A 404 23.09 16.54 23.63
C TRP A 404 23.82 15.80 24.75
N ILE A 405 23.94 14.47 24.70
CA ILE A 405 24.73 13.68 25.66
C ILE A 405 26.21 14.09 25.61
N ASN A 406 26.76 14.25 24.41
CA ASN A 406 28.16 14.63 24.23
C ASN A 406 28.47 16.03 24.80
N GLU A 407 27.52 16.96 24.66
CA GLU A 407 27.59 18.31 25.23
C GLU A 407 27.41 18.29 26.77
N LYS A 408 26.37 17.61 27.27
CA LYS A 408 26.02 17.65 28.70
C LYS A 408 27.01 16.92 29.61
N PHE A 409 27.57 15.81 29.13
CA PHE A 409 28.52 14.98 29.87
C PHE A 409 29.95 15.15 29.33
N HIS A 410 30.30 16.36 28.89
CA HIS A 410 31.60 16.62 28.25
C HIS A 410 32.79 16.24 29.16
N ASP A 411 32.64 16.41 30.48
CA ASP A 411 33.66 16.13 31.51
C ASP A 411 33.84 14.63 31.79
N PHE A 412 32.91 13.79 31.33
CA PHE A 412 33.01 12.33 31.48
C PHE A 412 33.87 11.72 30.37
N ASN A 413 34.41 10.53 30.65
CA ASN A 413 35.24 9.81 29.69
C ASN A 413 34.47 9.53 28.37
N ARG A 414 35.24 9.42 27.29
CA ARG A 414 34.68 9.25 25.93
C ARG A 414 33.84 7.97 25.80
N ALA A 415 34.26 6.89 26.46
CA ALA A 415 33.57 5.60 26.40
C ALA A 415 32.15 5.69 26.97
N PHE A 416 31.99 6.32 28.13
CA PHE A 416 30.69 6.53 28.77
C PHE A 416 29.73 7.32 27.87
N ARG A 417 30.19 8.44 27.31
CA ARG A 417 29.41 9.25 26.36
C ARG A 417 28.99 8.45 25.11
N GLN A 418 29.89 7.62 24.58
CA GLN A 418 29.58 6.79 23.42
C GLN A 418 28.53 5.74 23.74
N VAL A 419 28.66 5.01 24.86
CA VAL A 419 27.69 4.01 25.29
C VAL A 419 26.31 4.64 25.48
N LEU A 420 26.24 5.76 26.21
CA LEU A 420 24.98 6.44 26.50
C LEU A 420 24.35 7.05 25.23
N GLY A 421 25.17 7.61 24.34
CA GLY A 421 24.71 8.18 23.07
C GLY A 421 24.18 7.13 22.08
N TRP A 422 24.72 5.91 22.10
CA TRP A 422 24.26 4.80 21.24
C TRP A 422 23.09 3.99 21.82
N PHE A 423 22.76 4.17 23.10
CA PHE A 423 21.68 3.46 23.76
C PHE A 423 20.34 3.59 23.02
N LEU A 424 19.89 4.82 22.74
CA LEU A 424 18.61 5.05 22.08
C LEU A 424 18.56 4.51 20.63
N PRO A 425 19.55 4.77 19.75
CA PRO A 425 19.62 4.13 18.44
C PRO A 425 19.59 2.59 18.51
N LEU A 426 20.32 2.00 19.46
CA LEU A 426 20.42 0.55 19.61
C LEU A 426 19.09 -0.06 20.08
N VAL A 427 18.41 0.55 21.04
CA VAL A 427 17.09 0.12 21.51
C VAL A 427 16.06 0.15 20.37
N LEU A 428 16.03 1.23 19.58
CA LEU A 428 15.14 1.32 18.42
C LEU A 428 15.48 0.27 17.36
N PHE A 429 16.77 0.12 17.03
CA PHE A 429 17.23 -0.88 16.06
C PHE A 429 16.86 -2.29 16.50
N LEU A 430 17.15 -2.67 17.74
CA LEU A 430 16.84 -4.00 18.28
C LEU A 430 15.33 -4.22 18.35
N GLY A 431 14.57 -3.25 18.85
CA GLY A 431 13.11 -3.34 18.94
C GLY A 431 12.45 -3.52 17.57
N MET A 432 12.90 -2.78 16.57
CA MET A 432 12.45 -2.93 15.18
C MET A 432 12.90 -4.27 14.57
N SER A 433 14.15 -4.67 14.76
CA SER A 433 14.70 -5.92 14.19
C SER A 433 14.04 -7.17 14.78
N VAL A 434 13.84 -7.22 16.09
CA VAL A 434 13.15 -8.32 16.78
C VAL A 434 11.70 -8.39 16.30
N SER A 435 11.02 -7.25 16.23
CA SER A 435 9.63 -7.18 15.76
C SER A 435 9.51 -7.61 14.29
N SER A 436 10.42 -7.17 13.43
CA SER A 436 10.49 -7.59 12.02
C SER A 436 10.74 -9.10 11.87
N THR A 437 11.62 -9.68 12.70
CA THR A 437 11.89 -11.13 12.70
C THR A 437 10.65 -11.91 13.10
N ILE A 438 9.95 -11.47 14.15
CA ILE A 438 8.67 -12.08 14.58
C ILE A 438 7.63 -12.00 13.47
N ILE A 439 7.53 -10.85 12.80
CA ILE A 439 6.62 -10.68 11.67
C ILE A 439 6.96 -11.64 10.55
N ILE A 440 8.22 -11.71 10.12
CA ILE A 440 8.66 -12.61 9.04
C ILE A 440 8.23 -14.05 9.31
N VAL A 441 8.49 -14.55 10.53
CA VAL A 441 8.18 -15.93 10.92
C VAL A 441 6.68 -16.18 11.08
N LYS A 442 5.93 -15.20 11.59
CA LYS A 442 4.49 -15.37 11.86
C LYS A 442 3.59 -14.88 10.74
N LYS A 443 4.15 -14.34 9.65
CA LYS A 443 3.38 -13.71 8.57
C LYS A 443 2.37 -14.67 7.96
N GLU A 444 2.76 -15.92 7.80
CA GLU A 444 1.91 -17.00 7.30
C GLU A 444 0.60 -17.14 8.10
N ASN A 445 0.63 -16.91 9.41
CA ASN A 445 -0.54 -17.00 10.30
C ASN A 445 -1.64 -15.98 9.95
N LEU A 446 -1.24 -14.85 9.34
CA LEU A 446 -2.14 -13.76 8.99
C LEU A 446 -2.89 -14.01 7.68
N ALA A 447 -2.28 -14.77 6.77
CA ALA A 447 -2.88 -15.07 5.47
C ALA A 447 -3.80 -16.29 5.57
N PRO A 448 -4.94 -16.31 4.85
CA PRO A 448 -5.81 -17.48 4.75
C PRO A 448 -5.20 -18.53 3.80
N TYR A 449 -4.17 -19.25 4.27
CA TYR A 449 -3.47 -20.28 3.50
C TYR A 449 -4.36 -21.44 3.06
N GLU A 450 -5.45 -21.69 3.79
CA GLU A 450 -6.50 -22.62 3.41
C GLU A 450 -7.04 -22.34 1.98
N TYR A 451 -6.99 -21.08 1.51
CA TYR A 451 -7.40 -20.73 0.14
C TYR A 451 -6.43 -21.29 -0.90
N LYS A 452 -5.13 -21.29 -0.59
CA LYS A 452 -4.09 -21.84 -1.46
C LYS A 452 -4.17 -23.35 -1.51
N ILE A 453 -4.33 -23.99 -0.35
CA ILE A 453 -4.44 -25.44 -0.25
C ILE A 453 -5.67 -25.93 -1.01
N LEU A 454 -6.85 -25.35 -0.73
CA LEU A 454 -8.08 -25.71 -1.44
C LEU A 454 -7.97 -25.43 -2.94
N GLY A 455 -7.45 -24.27 -3.34
CA GLY A 455 -7.31 -23.94 -4.77
C GLY A 455 -6.37 -24.90 -5.50
N GLN A 456 -5.24 -25.28 -4.90
CA GLN A 456 -4.33 -26.28 -5.48
C GLN A 456 -4.96 -27.67 -5.54
N TRP A 457 -5.71 -28.05 -4.51
CA TRP A 457 -6.49 -29.30 -4.50
C TRP A 457 -7.52 -29.30 -5.64
N MET A 458 -8.28 -28.21 -5.80
CA MET A 458 -9.26 -28.05 -6.89
C MET A 458 -8.60 -28.21 -8.25
N ARG A 459 -7.41 -27.62 -8.44
CA ARG A 459 -6.64 -27.71 -9.67
C ARG A 459 -6.21 -29.14 -10.03
N GLN A 460 -5.98 -29.97 -9.02
CA GLN A 460 -5.51 -31.34 -9.19
C GLN A 460 -6.64 -32.37 -9.31
N ASN A 461 -7.82 -32.07 -8.73
CA ASN A 461 -8.88 -33.06 -8.54
C ASN A 461 -10.17 -32.75 -9.31
N ILE A 462 -10.32 -31.55 -9.89
CA ILE A 462 -11.49 -31.19 -10.68
C ILE A 462 -11.09 -31.10 -12.15
N GLU A 463 -11.68 -31.95 -12.99
CA GLU A 463 -11.47 -31.90 -14.44
C GLU A 463 -11.94 -30.56 -15.03
N ASN A 464 -11.13 -30.01 -15.94
CA ASN A 464 -11.39 -28.76 -16.67
C ASN A 464 -11.75 -27.58 -15.74
N ILE A 465 -11.08 -27.48 -14.58
CA ILE A 465 -11.33 -26.44 -13.56
C ILE A 465 -11.25 -25.01 -14.12
N GLU A 466 -10.43 -24.78 -15.14
CA GLU A 466 -10.27 -23.52 -15.85
C GLU A 466 -11.56 -23.03 -16.53
N ASP A 467 -12.45 -23.96 -16.86
CA ASP A 467 -13.74 -23.65 -17.46
C ASP A 467 -14.87 -23.50 -16.45
N LYS A 468 -14.65 -23.99 -15.22
CA LYS A 468 -15.62 -23.98 -14.13
C LYS A 468 -15.74 -22.60 -13.48
N VAL A 469 -16.97 -22.24 -13.13
CA VAL A 469 -17.26 -20.99 -12.41
C VAL A 469 -17.36 -21.28 -10.92
N VAL A 470 -16.48 -20.65 -10.15
CA VAL A 470 -16.43 -20.80 -8.69
C VAL A 470 -16.91 -19.50 -8.03
N MET A 471 -18.02 -19.59 -7.30
CA MET A 471 -18.57 -18.49 -6.53
C MET A 471 -17.93 -18.42 -5.14
N LEU A 472 -17.37 -17.27 -4.79
CA LEU A 472 -16.65 -17.10 -3.52
C LEU A 472 -16.43 -15.63 -3.17
N ARG A 473 -16.21 -15.32 -1.88
CA ARG A 473 -16.06 -13.93 -1.42
C ARG A 473 -14.67 -13.33 -1.69
N LYS A 474 -13.61 -14.13 -1.61
CA LYS A 474 -12.20 -13.69 -1.67
C LYS A 474 -11.40 -14.47 -2.72
N LEU A 475 -10.88 -13.78 -3.73
CA LEU A 475 -10.32 -14.35 -4.98
C LEU A 475 -9.18 -15.36 -4.84
N GLY A 476 -8.57 -15.52 -3.66
CA GLY A 476 -7.42 -16.41 -3.44
C GLY A 476 -7.66 -17.84 -3.95
N THR A 477 -8.78 -18.47 -3.60
CA THR A 477 -9.05 -19.87 -3.99
C THR A 477 -9.13 -20.04 -5.50
N SER A 478 -9.91 -19.21 -6.20
CA SER A 478 -9.99 -19.26 -7.68
C SER A 478 -8.67 -18.93 -8.35
N PHE A 479 -7.86 -18.04 -7.78
CA PHE A 479 -6.54 -17.71 -8.30
C PHE A 479 -5.59 -18.92 -8.30
N TYR A 480 -5.56 -19.69 -7.21
CA TYR A 480 -4.71 -20.89 -7.15
C TYR A 480 -5.30 -22.08 -7.92
N ALA A 481 -6.63 -22.17 -8.00
CA ALA A 481 -7.32 -23.15 -8.82
C ALA A 481 -7.11 -22.90 -10.33
N GLY A 482 -6.96 -21.64 -10.73
CA GLY A 482 -6.97 -21.23 -12.13
C GLY A 482 -8.37 -21.21 -12.74
N SER A 483 -9.41 -21.16 -11.91
CA SER A 483 -10.82 -21.22 -12.33
C SER A 483 -11.39 -19.84 -12.72
N LYS A 484 -12.57 -19.84 -13.36
CA LYS A 484 -13.40 -18.63 -13.44
C LYS A 484 -13.97 -18.32 -12.05
N TRP A 485 -14.34 -17.06 -11.84
CA TRP A 485 -14.82 -16.55 -10.56
C TRP A 485 -16.12 -15.78 -10.74
N ASP A 486 -17.04 -15.94 -9.79
CA ASP A 486 -18.20 -15.06 -9.62
C ASP A 486 -18.28 -14.57 -8.16
N ALA A 487 -18.83 -13.37 -7.98
CA ALA A 487 -18.94 -12.76 -6.66
C ALA A 487 -19.98 -13.48 -5.81
N LEU A 488 -19.61 -13.80 -4.57
CA LEU A 488 -20.58 -14.35 -3.62
C LEU A 488 -21.78 -13.41 -3.45
N TYR A 489 -22.97 -13.96 -3.69
CA TYR A 489 -24.25 -13.27 -3.60
C TYR A 489 -24.38 -12.46 -2.30
N TYR A 490 -25.06 -11.32 -2.37
CA TYR A 490 -25.47 -10.56 -1.20
C TYR A 490 -26.99 -10.64 -1.09
N GLY A 491 -27.48 -11.46 -0.15
CA GLY A 491 -28.89 -11.68 0.11
C GLY A 491 -29.08 -12.89 1.00
N ASP A 492 -30.22 -13.56 0.89
CA ASP A 492 -30.57 -14.78 1.62
C ASP A 492 -30.11 -16.07 0.90
N TYR A 493 -30.29 -17.21 1.57
CA TYR A 493 -29.86 -18.51 1.04
C TYR A 493 -30.65 -18.97 -0.19
N PRO A 494 -31.99 -18.86 -0.25
CA PRO A 494 -32.73 -19.15 -1.48
C PRO A 494 -32.27 -18.30 -2.66
N GLY A 495 -32.07 -16.99 -2.46
CA GLY A 495 -31.55 -16.10 -3.50
C GLY A 495 -30.12 -16.43 -3.91
N LEU A 496 -29.27 -16.92 -3.00
CA LEU A 496 -27.93 -17.42 -3.34
C LEU A 496 -28.00 -18.56 -4.34
N LEU A 497 -28.90 -19.53 -4.13
CA LEU A 497 -29.05 -20.68 -5.01
C LEU A 497 -29.61 -20.29 -6.38
N GLU A 498 -30.63 -19.42 -6.40
CA GLU A 498 -31.20 -18.89 -7.66
C GLU A 498 -30.14 -18.10 -8.44
N TYR A 499 -29.40 -17.23 -7.76
CA TYR A 499 -28.30 -16.47 -8.35
C TYR A 499 -27.21 -17.40 -8.88
N ALA A 500 -26.77 -18.40 -8.10
CA ALA A 500 -25.78 -19.38 -8.53
C ALA A 500 -26.20 -20.13 -9.80
N LYS A 501 -27.46 -20.56 -9.89
CA LYS A 501 -28.02 -21.20 -11.09
C LYS A 501 -28.04 -20.24 -12.28
N SER A 502 -28.52 -19.01 -12.10
CA SER A 502 -28.61 -18.01 -13.17
C SER A 502 -27.24 -17.64 -13.77
N ARG A 503 -26.17 -17.80 -12.98
CA ARG A 503 -24.79 -17.50 -13.36
C ARG A 503 -24.01 -18.73 -13.81
N GLY A 504 -24.63 -19.91 -13.84
CA GLY A 504 -23.98 -21.17 -14.21
C GLY A 504 -22.82 -21.53 -13.28
N VAL A 505 -22.98 -21.29 -11.98
CA VAL A 505 -21.94 -21.60 -10.99
C VAL A 505 -21.87 -23.10 -10.75
N ASP A 506 -20.68 -23.67 -10.95
CA ASP A 506 -20.41 -25.09 -10.69
C ASP A 506 -20.13 -25.34 -9.19
N TYR A 507 -19.37 -24.42 -8.57
CA TYR A 507 -18.89 -24.60 -7.19
C TYR A 507 -19.08 -23.33 -6.36
N LEU A 508 -19.39 -23.52 -5.08
CA LEU A 508 -19.49 -22.47 -4.07
C LEU A 508 -18.44 -22.72 -2.99
N VAL A 509 -17.66 -21.70 -2.64
CA VAL A 509 -16.68 -21.78 -1.55
C VAL A 509 -17.16 -20.95 -0.36
N ILE A 510 -17.23 -21.59 0.81
CA ILE A 510 -17.56 -20.98 2.09
C ILE A 510 -16.36 -21.12 3.02
N ASP A 511 -15.92 -20.00 3.61
CA ASP A 511 -14.72 -19.95 4.42
C ASP A 511 -14.93 -19.28 5.78
N GLU A 512 -14.28 -19.82 6.81
CA GLU A 512 -14.38 -19.31 8.17
C GLU A 512 -13.67 -17.96 8.35
N TYR A 513 -12.72 -17.64 7.46
CA TYR A 513 -11.96 -16.40 7.54
C TYR A 513 -12.84 -15.17 7.24
N ALA A 514 -13.59 -15.15 6.15
CA ALA A 514 -14.31 -13.98 5.65
C ALA A 514 -15.82 -14.04 5.92
N ILE A 515 -16.46 -15.21 5.81
CA ILE A 515 -17.92 -15.33 5.81
C ILE A 515 -18.56 -14.84 7.10
N PRO A 516 -18.14 -15.25 8.31
CA PRO A 516 -18.78 -14.80 9.55
C PRO A 516 -18.76 -13.28 9.75
N ARG A 517 -17.81 -12.59 9.10
CA ARG A 517 -17.63 -11.13 9.21
C ARG A 517 -18.33 -10.35 8.11
N SER A 518 -18.35 -10.89 6.88
CA SER A 518 -18.79 -10.16 5.68
C SER A 518 -20.11 -10.67 5.10
N ARG A 519 -20.46 -11.94 5.37
CA ARG A 519 -21.69 -12.61 4.94
C ARG A 519 -22.22 -13.49 6.08
N PRO A 520 -22.48 -12.92 7.28
CA PRO A 520 -22.87 -13.71 8.45
C PRO A 520 -24.10 -14.58 8.21
N GLN A 521 -24.99 -14.18 7.30
CA GLN A 521 -26.16 -14.96 6.90
C GLN A 521 -25.83 -16.31 6.25
N PHE A 522 -24.60 -16.52 5.77
CA PHE A 522 -24.13 -17.79 5.21
C PHE A 522 -23.19 -18.55 6.16
N ALA A 523 -22.97 -18.06 7.37
CA ALA A 523 -22.07 -18.72 8.32
C ALA A 523 -22.56 -20.12 8.73
N PHE A 524 -23.87 -20.39 8.66
CA PHE A 524 -24.42 -21.73 8.91
C PHE A 524 -23.93 -22.79 7.92
N LEU A 525 -23.48 -22.38 6.72
CA LEU A 525 -22.86 -23.28 5.73
C LEU A 525 -21.46 -23.74 6.16
N LEU A 526 -20.91 -23.26 7.28
CA LEU A 526 -19.68 -23.84 7.85
C LEU A 526 -19.92 -25.18 8.55
N ASN A 527 -21.18 -25.48 8.89
CA ASN A 527 -21.59 -26.77 9.45
C ASN A 527 -21.85 -27.75 8.29
N TYR A 528 -20.80 -28.35 7.74
CA TYR A 528 -20.90 -29.24 6.58
C TYR A 528 -21.62 -30.57 6.86
N GLU A 529 -21.76 -30.96 8.12
CA GLU A 529 -22.48 -32.16 8.53
C GLU A 529 -24.00 -32.01 8.32
N ASP A 530 -24.48 -30.76 8.34
CA ASP A 530 -25.88 -30.45 8.06
C ASP A 530 -26.19 -30.62 6.56
N LYS A 531 -27.40 -31.09 6.26
CA LYS A 531 -27.88 -31.12 4.88
C LYS A 531 -28.29 -29.72 4.45
N HIS A 532 -27.58 -29.19 3.45
CA HIS A 532 -27.89 -27.90 2.82
C HIS A 532 -28.58 -28.14 1.46
N PRO A 533 -29.91 -27.95 1.34
CA PRO A 533 -30.62 -28.18 0.08
C PRO A 533 -30.01 -27.38 -1.07
N GLY A 534 -29.82 -28.01 -2.24
CA GLY A 534 -29.22 -27.37 -3.42
C GLY A 534 -27.69 -27.38 -3.46
N LEU A 535 -27.02 -27.79 -2.37
CA LEU A 535 -25.57 -27.92 -2.29
C LEU A 535 -25.15 -29.35 -1.92
N GLU A 536 -23.98 -29.75 -2.39
CA GLU A 536 -23.33 -31.00 -2.02
C GLU A 536 -21.91 -30.69 -1.56
N SER A 537 -21.54 -31.10 -0.35
CA SER A 537 -20.15 -30.92 0.13
C SER A 537 -19.22 -31.85 -0.64
N VAL A 538 -18.21 -31.28 -1.30
CA VAL A 538 -17.25 -32.01 -2.15
C VAL A 538 -15.93 -32.22 -1.42
N HIS A 539 -15.42 -31.16 -0.80
CA HIS A 539 -14.14 -31.18 -0.09
C HIS A 539 -14.16 -30.20 1.06
N ILE A 540 -13.50 -30.56 2.16
CA ILE A 540 -13.34 -29.73 3.34
C ILE A 540 -11.86 -29.67 3.63
N GLU A 541 -11.36 -28.47 3.84
CA GLU A 541 -9.97 -28.23 4.21
C GLU A 541 -9.94 -27.46 5.52
N GLU A 542 -9.08 -27.88 6.45
CA GLU A 542 -8.85 -27.19 7.70
C GLU A 542 -7.36 -26.89 7.86
N TYR A 543 -7.02 -25.60 7.89
CA TYR A 543 -5.64 -25.17 8.10
C TYR A 543 -5.55 -24.30 9.35
N ARG A 544 -4.78 -24.78 10.34
CA ARG A 544 -4.54 -24.07 11.61
C ARG A 544 -5.81 -23.61 12.32
N GLY A 545 -6.84 -24.48 12.31
CA GLY A 545 -8.12 -24.22 12.96
C GLY A 545 -9.02 -23.25 12.22
N ARG A 546 -8.76 -22.97 10.92
CA ARG A 546 -9.70 -22.29 10.03
C ARG A 546 -10.19 -23.25 8.96
N LYS A 547 -11.50 -23.35 8.83
CA LYS A 547 -12.17 -24.22 7.84
C LYS A 547 -12.48 -23.48 6.55
N ILE A 548 -12.37 -24.20 5.44
CA ILE A 548 -12.89 -23.80 4.14
C ILE A 548 -13.53 -25.00 3.45
N ILE A 549 -14.68 -24.75 2.83
CA ILE A 549 -15.56 -25.81 2.36
C ILE A 549 -15.91 -25.52 0.91
N LEU A 550 -15.76 -26.55 0.09
CA LEU A 550 -16.15 -26.54 -1.32
C LEU A 550 -17.46 -27.30 -1.47
N TYR A 551 -18.49 -26.58 -1.92
CA TYR A 551 -19.76 -27.14 -2.30
C TYR A 551 -19.88 -27.22 -3.82
N ARG A 552 -20.46 -28.30 -4.33
CA ARG A 552 -21.00 -28.38 -5.69
C ARG A 552 -22.43 -27.84 -5.67
N VAL A 553 -22.75 -26.96 -6.60
CA VAL A 553 -24.11 -26.47 -6.80
C VAL A 553 -24.86 -27.51 -7.63
N LYS A 554 -25.98 -28.03 -7.12
CA LYS A 554 -26.78 -29.01 -7.87
C LYS A 554 -27.55 -28.30 -8.98
N GLY A 555 -27.42 -28.81 -10.21
CA GLY A 555 -28.34 -28.46 -11.30
C GLY A 555 -29.74 -28.98 -11.01
N ASP A 556 -30.75 -28.39 -11.67
CA ASP A 556 -32.10 -28.98 -11.64
C ASP A 556 -32.03 -30.32 -12.36
N SER A 557 -32.13 -31.40 -11.58
CA SER A 557 -32.29 -32.78 -12.07
C SER A 557 -33.72 -33.03 -12.52
#